data_AF-A0A1N6HJA2-F1
#
_entry.id   AF-A0A1N6HJA2-F1
#
_cell.length_a   1.000
_cell.length_b   1.000
_cell.length_c   1.000
_cell.angle_alpha   90.00
_cell.angle_beta   90.00
_cell.angle_gamma   90.00
#
_symmetry.space_group_name_H-M   'P 1'
#
loop_
_entity.id
_entity.type
_entity.pdbx_description
1 polymer ?
#
loop_
_entity_poly.entity_id
_entity_poly.type
_entity_poly.pdbx_seq_one_letter_code
_entity_poly.pdbx_strand_id
1 'polypeptide(L)'
;MDPIIEIEEKAAAFIKQQGGVVTVRFSPRHGCCGGTSRIVIAETSAPKETSTFECHQLQGATLWIAPELTHQGLRLRVEGWWKLQRLFVDGAPLRAGH
;
A
#
# COMPACT_ATOMS: atom_id res chain seq x y z
N MET A 1 -15.11 12.18 -6.69
CA MET A 1 -13.90 12.26 -5.87
C MET A 1 -13.32 10.88 -5.82
N ASP A 2 -12.30 10.64 -6.63
CA ASP A 2 -11.61 9.36 -6.67
C ASP A 2 -10.88 9.17 -5.35
N PRO A 3 -11.15 8.07 -4.62
CA PRO A 3 -10.45 7.82 -3.37
C PRO A 3 -8.95 7.70 -3.63
N ILE A 4 -8.15 8.19 -2.69
CA ILE A 4 -6.68 8.11 -2.74
C ILE A 4 -6.23 6.67 -3.01
N ILE A 5 -6.88 5.73 -2.31
CA ILE A 5 -6.81 4.29 -2.50
C ILE A 5 -8.10 3.67 -1.96
N GLU A 6 -8.62 2.62 -2.60
CA GLU A 6 -9.73 1.86 -2.03
C GLU A 6 -9.18 0.87 -1.00
N ILE A 7 -9.79 0.76 0.19
CA ILE A 7 -9.37 -0.20 1.22
C ILE A 7 -10.54 -1.15 1.46
N GLU A 8 -10.33 -2.44 1.19
CA GLU A 8 -11.34 -3.48 1.46
C GLU A 8 -11.61 -3.56 2.98
N GLU A 9 -12.85 -3.81 3.40
CA GLU A 9 -13.23 -3.86 4.82
C GLU A 9 -12.35 -4.83 5.63
N LYS A 10 -12.01 -5.99 5.04
CA LYS A 10 -11.10 -6.97 5.65
C LYS A 10 -9.69 -6.41 5.83
N ALA A 11 -9.20 -5.65 4.86
CA ALA A 11 -7.90 -4.99 4.95
C ALA A 11 -7.91 -3.91 6.03
N ALA A 12 -8.97 -3.10 6.11
CA ALA A 12 -9.14 -2.10 7.17
C ALA A 12 -9.18 -2.73 8.56
N ALA A 13 -9.92 -3.83 8.74
CA ALA A 13 -9.95 -4.59 9.99
C ALA A 13 -8.57 -5.18 10.34
N PHE A 14 -7.84 -5.69 9.35
CA PHE A 14 -6.48 -6.20 9.54
C PHE A 14 -5.49 -5.10 9.96
N ILE A 15 -5.53 -3.94 9.29
CA ILE A 15 -4.67 -2.79 9.65
C ILE A 15 -4.92 -2.37 11.11
N LYS A 16 -6.18 -2.28 11.52
CA LYS A 16 -6.54 -1.95 12.92
C LYS A 16 -5.96 -2.95 13.91
N GLN A 17 -6.02 -4.25 13.60
CA GLN A 17 -5.43 -5.31 14.44
C GLN A 17 -3.90 -5.22 14.54
N GLN A 18 -3.24 -4.69 13.50
CA GLN A 18 -1.78 -4.54 13.45
C GLN A 18 -1.28 -3.21 14.04
N GLY A 19 -2.16 -2.41 14.66
CA GLY A 19 -1.81 -1.13 15.28
C GLY A 19 -2.35 0.11 14.56
N GLY A 20 -3.19 -0.07 13.53
CA GLY A 20 -3.90 1.03 12.89
C GLY A 20 -3.06 1.88 11.93
N VAL A 21 -1.87 1.41 11.53
CA VAL A 21 -0.98 2.12 10.61
C VAL A 21 -0.65 1.25 9.41
N VAL A 22 -0.68 1.83 8.22
CA VAL A 22 -0.29 1.18 6.97
C VAL A 22 0.54 2.13 6.11
N THR A 23 1.52 1.59 5.41
CA THR A 23 2.38 2.30 4.46
C THR A 23 2.31 1.63 3.10
N VAL A 24 2.02 2.40 2.06
CA VAL A 24 1.95 1.96 0.66
C VAL A 24 3.07 2.64 -0.11
N ARG A 25 3.99 1.84 -0.66
CA ARG A 25 5.18 2.37 -1.35
C ARG A 25 5.67 1.46 -2.46
N PHE A 26 6.49 2.02 -3.35
CA PHE A 26 7.29 1.21 -4.25
C PHE A 26 8.45 0.57 -3.51
N SER A 27 8.62 -0.74 -3.69
CA SER A 27 9.82 -1.46 -3.28
C SER A 27 10.56 -1.97 -4.50
N PRO A 28 11.86 -1.69 -4.63
CA PRO A 28 12.69 -2.33 -5.64
C PRO A 28 12.82 -3.81 -5.27
N ARG A 29 12.43 -4.69 -6.19
CA ARG A 29 12.82 -6.10 -6.14
C ARG A 29 13.86 -6.36 -7.21
N HIS A 30 15.01 -6.85 -6.77
CA HIS A 30 16.02 -7.39 -7.67
C HIS A 30 15.53 -8.73 -8.22
N GLY A 31 15.36 -8.79 -9.54
CA GLY A 31 15.17 -10.05 -10.24
C GLY A 31 16.47 -10.84 -10.32
N CYS A 32 16.37 -12.17 -10.44
CA CYS A 32 17.50 -13.07 -10.58
C CYS A 32 18.40 -12.75 -11.80
N CYS A 33 17.86 -12.04 -12.80
CA CYS A 33 18.56 -11.67 -14.04
C CYS A 33 19.09 -10.22 -14.05
N GLY A 34 19.25 -9.57 -12.89
CA GLY A 34 19.82 -8.22 -12.79
C GLY A 34 18.88 -7.06 -13.14
N GLY A 35 17.60 -7.33 -13.39
CA GLY A 35 16.57 -6.30 -13.57
C GLY A 35 15.96 -5.85 -12.24
N THR A 36 15.85 -4.53 -12.02
CA THR A 36 15.13 -3.97 -10.86
C THR A 36 13.69 -3.70 -11.26
N SER A 37 12.76 -4.49 -10.75
CA SER A 37 11.32 -4.21 -10.89
C SER A 37 10.83 -3.42 -9.68
N ARG A 38 10.08 -2.35 -9.91
CA ARG A 38 9.41 -1.60 -8.85
C ARG A 38 8.04 -2.20 -8.65
N ILE A 39 7.82 -2.87 -7.51
CA ILE A 39 6.51 -3.39 -7.14
C ILE A 39 5.90 -2.50 -6.06
N VAL A 40 4.58 -2.35 -6.08
CA VAL A 40 3.86 -1.67 -5.00
C VAL A 40 3.70 -2.66 -3.85
N ILE A 41 4.04 -2.24 -2.64
CA ILE A 41 3.88 -3.03 -1.42
C ILE A 41 3.10 -2.24 -0.37
N ALA A 42 2.42 -2.98 0.51
CA ALA A 42 1.77 -2.44 1.69
C ALA A 42 2.39 -3.05 2.95
N GLU A 43 2.82 -2.20 3.88
CA GLU A 43 3.45 -2.57 5.14
C GLU A 43 2.59 -2.07 6.31
N THR A 44 2.35 -2.89 7.33
CA THR A 44 1.57 -2.52 8.53
C THR A 44 2.44 -1.80 9.57
N SER A 45 3.26 -0.88 9.12
CA SER A 45 4.22 -0.14 9.95
C SER A 45 4.45 1.22 9.34
N ALA A 46 4.77 2.22 10.17
CA ALA A 46 5.11 3.55 9.69
C ALA A 46 6.36 3.51 8.79
N PRO A 47 6.44 4.38 7.76
CA PRO A 47 7.65 4.48 6.96
C PRO A 47 8.79 5.02 7.82
N LYS A 48 10.02 4.61 7.52
CA LYS A 48 11.22 5.15 8.20
C LYS A 48 11.39 6.65 7.93
N GLU A 49 11.02 7.09 6.73
CA GLU A 49 11.09 8.48 6.30
C GLU A 49 9.67 8.93 5.98
N THR A 50 9.07 9.76 6.83
CA THR A 50 7.69 10.26 6.63
C THR A 50 7.61 11.43 5.65
N SER A 51 8.71 12.16 5.43
CA SER A 51 8.75 13.36 4.57
C SER A 51 8.50 13.09 3.09
N THR A 52 8.67 11.85 2.64
CA THR A 52 8.44 11.43 1.24
C THR A 52 7.06 10.81 1.02
N PHE A 53 6.23 10.75 2.08
CA PHE A 53 4.92 10.13 2.06
C PHE A 53 3.84 11.13 2.40
N GLU A 54 2.68 10.96 1.78
CA GLU A 54 1.46 11.62 2.20
C GLU A 54 0.79 10.82 3.30
N CYS A 55 0.34 11.52 4.34
CA CYS A 55 -0.37 10.93 5.46
C CYS A 55 -1.86 11.22 5.34
N HIS A 56 -2.68 10.18 5.32
CA HIS A 56 -4.13 10.28 5.25
C HIS A 56 -4.78 9.40 6.32
N GLN A 57 -5.87 9.89 6.89
CA GLN A 57 -6.67 9.12 7.82
C GLN A 57 -7.83 8.47 7.07
N LEU A 58 -7.82 7.14 6.93
CA LEU A 58 -8.83 6.39 6.18
C LEU A 58 -9.39 5.25 7.03
N GLN A 59 -10.72 5.18 7.13
CA GLN A 59 -11.45 4.16 7.90
C GLN A 59 -10.98 4.01 9.36
N GLY A 60 -10.42 5.06 9.97
CA GLY A 60 -9.87 5.04 11.33
C GLY A 60 -8.47 4.41 11.43
N ALA A 61 -7.74 4.31 10.33
CA ALA A 61 -6.33 3.95 10.27
C ALA A 61 -5.51 5.08 9.62
N THR A 62 -4.23 5.16 9.97
CA THR A 62 -3.25 6.07 9.37
C THR A 62 -2.63 5.40 8.15
N LEU A 63 -2.91 5.95 6.97
CA LEU A 63 -2.29 5.56 5.71
C LEU A 63 -1.15 6.51 5.39
N TRP A 64 0.04 5.96 5.21
CA TRP A 64 1.16 6.60 4.55
C TRP A 64 1.22 6.08 3.12
N ILE A 65 1.17 6.95 2.11
CA ILE A 65 1.23 6.54 0.71
C ILE A 65 2.18 7.44 -0.05
N ALA A 66 2.99 6.87 -0.93
CA ALA A 66 3.83 7.67 -1.81
C ALA A 66 2.92 8.52 -2.71
N PRO A 67 3.15 9.84 -2.86
CA PRO A 67 2.26 10.73 -3.63
C PRO A 67 2.04 10.24 -5.06
N GLU A 68 3.05 9.62 -5.67
CA GLU A 68 2.99 9.00 -7.01
C GLU A 68 2.02 7.81 -7.15
N LEU A 69 1.55 7.24 -6.05
CA LEU A 69 0.59 6.13 -6.01
C LEU A 69 -0.83 6.58 -5.67
N THR A 70 -1.01 7.83 -5.25
CA THR A 70 -2.32 8.38 -4.90
C THR A 70 -3.20 8.51 -6.15
N HIS A 71 -4.50 8.25 -5.99
CA HIS A 71 -5.50 8.37 -7.06
C HIS A 71 -5.21 7.49 -8.30
N GLN A 72 -4.39 6.46 -8.16
CA GLN A 72 -4.06 5.51 -9.23
C GLN A 72 -5.09 4.37 -9.37
N GLY A 73 -6.24 4.46 -8.68
CA GLY A 73 -7.24 3.39 -8.64
C GLY A 73 -6.75 2.11 -7.94
N LEU A 74 -5.76 2.24 -7.06
CA LEU A 74 -5.20 1.12 -6.30
C LEU A 74 -6.20 0.63 -5.26
N ARG A 75 -6.10 -0.66 -4.94
CA ARG A 75 -6.97 -1.32 -3.97
C ARG A 75 -6.14 -2.08 -2.94
N LEU A 76 -6.37 -1.78 -1.68
CA LEU A 76 -5.73 -2.46 -0.57
C LEU A 76 -6.55 -3.69 -0.18
N ARG A 77 -5.93 -4.86 -0.26
CA ARG A 77 -6.54 -6.14 0.07
C ARG A 77 -5.69 -6.87 1.10
N VAL A 78 -6.28 -7.85 1.77
CA VAL A 78 -5.56 -8.76 2.66
C VAL A 78 -5.61 -10.16 2.06
N GLU A 79 -4.46 -10.77 1.87
CA GLU A 79 -4.32 -12.15 1.40
C GLU A 79 -3.60 -13.00 2.43
N GLY A 80 -3.92 -14.29 2.44
CA GLY A 80 -3.30 -15.29 3.33
C GLY A 80 -4.29 -15.92 4.31
N TRP A 81 -3.85 -17.03 4.92
CA TRP A 81 -4.64 -17.82 5.84
C TRP A 81 -4.18 -17.56 7.29
N TRP A 82 -5.07 -16.99 8.12
CA TRP A 82 -4.83 -16.66 9.54
C TRP A 82 -3.49 -15.95 9.82
N LYS A 83 -2.46 -16.66 10.29
CA LYS A 83 -1.16 -16.09 10.72
C LYS A 83 -0.27 -15.64 9.57
N LEU A 84 -0.60 -16.00 8.33
CA LEU A 84 0.13 -15.60 7.13
C LEU A 84 -0.59 -14.49 6.37
N GLN A 85 -1.55 -13.82 7.01
CA GLN A 85 -2.22 -12.67 6.42
C GLN A 85 -1.22 -11.54 6.18
N ARG A 86 -1.24 -11.00 4.97
CA ARG A 86 -0.41 -9.88 4.52
C ARG A 86 -1.26 -8.93 3.73
N LEU A 87 -0.95 -7.64 3.86
CA LEU A 87 -1.53 -6.64 2.99
C LEU A 87 -0.93 -6.76 1.59
N PHE A 88 -1.80 -6.63 0.62
CA PHE A 88 -1.46 -6.65 -0.80
C PHE A 88 -2.12 -5.47 -1.48
N VAL A 89 -1.44 -4.86 -2.43
CA VAL A 89 -1.99 -3.79 -3.25
C VAL A 89 -2.35 -4.39 -4.60
N ASP A 90 -3.66 -4.48 -4.82
CA ASP A 90 -4.26 -4.89 -6.08
C ASP A 90 -4.47 -3.66 -6.97
N GLY A 91 -4.20 -3.82 -8.26
CA GLY A 91 -4.20 -2.74 -9.24
C GLY A 91 -2.83 -2.54 -9.89
N ALA A 92 -2.83 -2.37 -11.20
CA ALA A 92 -1.66 -1.86 -11.89
C ALA A 92 -1.61 -0.35 -11.65
N PRO A 93 -0.48 0.24 -11.22
CA PRO A 93 -0.34 1.69 -11.23
C PRO A 93 -0.64 2.15 -12.65
N LEU A 94 -1.66 2.98 -12.82
CA LEU A 94 -2.06 3.56 -14.09
C LEU A 94 -1.03 4.62 -14.50
N ARG A 95 0.22 4.22 -14.70
CA ARG A 95 1.11 4.92 -15.61
C ARG A 95 0.74 4.50 -17.03
N ALA A 96 -0.36 5.07 -17.52
CA ALA A 96 -0.40 5.50 -18.91
C ALA A 96 0.75 6.50 -19.08
N GLY A 97 1.64 6.21 -20.04
CA GLY A 97 2.94 6.85 -20.15
C GLY A 97 2.91 8.36 -20.43
N HIS A 98 4.08 8.96 -20.26
CA HIS A 98 4.68 9.87 -21.23
C HIS A 98 6.19 9.91 -21.03
#